data_AF-A0A4S8QKT5-F1
#
_entry.id   AF-A0A4S8QKT5-F1
#
_cell.length_a   1.000
_cell.length_b   1.000
_cell.length_c   1.000
_cell.angle_alpha   90.00
_cell.angle_beta   90.00
_cell.angle_gamma   90.00
#
_symmetry.space_group_name_H-M   'P 1'
#
loop_
_entity.id
_entity.type
_entity.pdbx_description
1 polymer ?
#
loop_
_entity_poly.entity_id
_entity_poly.type
_entity_poly.pdbx_seq_one_letter_code
_entity_poly.pdbx_strand_id
1 'polypeptide(L)'
;MPSAVVNTTVQSCVLSGISNIIAQFISAYQSNTQFTINWTPVLHFVLYGALSAPPNFYLQSLLESLLPSKKQTPPQNVSEKNPAQSKPTLSITNTILKVFIDQTLLAILNVMLFLITFSLFRGATLPQAIQSAESEYWGMMKAGWKLWPFVSLSNFAVIKSVQGRALLGSLAGIGWNVYLGLVQGGK
;
A
#
# COMPACT_ATOMS: atom_id res chain seq x y z
N MET A 1 14.61 7.63 -13.50
CA MET A 1 13.28 7.01 -13.22
C MET A 1 13.33 5.49 -13.05
N PRO A 2 14.06 4.70 -13.87
CA PRO A 2 14.08 3.23 -13.72
C PRO A 2 14.55 2.75 -12.34
N SER A 3 15.55 3.42 -11.77
CA SER A 3 16.09 3.09 -10.43
C SER A 3 15.06 3.25 -9.30
N ALA A 4 14.14 4.21 -9.39
CA ALA A 4 13.11 4.42 -8.37
C ALA A 4 12.04 3.31 -8.40
N VAL A 5 11.63 2.89 -9.60
CA VAL A 5 10.70 1.78 -9.79
C VAL A 5 11.31 0.48 -9.28
N VAL A 6 12.57 0.20 -9.65
CA VAL A 6 13.29 -1.01 -9.19
C VAL A 6 13.43 -1.01 -7.67
N ASN A 7 13.89 0.09 -7.06
CA ASN A 7 14.03 0.17 -5.60
C ASN A 7 12.70 -0.02 -4.87
N THR A 8 11.62 0.60 -5.37
CA THR A 8 10.28 0.45 -4.78
C THR A 8 9.78 -0.99 -4.90
N THR A 9 10.05 -1.64 -6.03
CA THR A 9 9.68 -3.05 -6.27
C THR A 9 10.44 -3.99 -5.34
N VAL A 10 11.76 -3.81 -5.20
CA VAL A 10 12.59 -4.61 -4.28
C VAL A 10 12.12 -4.42 -2.84
N GLN A 11 11.86 -3.19 -2.42
CA GLN A 11 11.32 -2.90 -1.09
C GLN A 11 9.98 -3.58 -0.86
N SER A 12 9.07 -3.53 -1.84
CA SER A 12 7.78 -4.21 -1.77
C SER A 12 7.93 -5.72 -1.62
N CYS A 13 8.80 -6.35 -2.42
CA CYS A 13 9.08 -7.78 -2.33
C CYS A 13 9.61 -8.18 -0.95
N VAL A 14 10.63 -7.48 -0.46
CA VAL A 14 11.23 -7.75 0.85
C VAL A 14 10.20 -7.59 1.96
N LEU A 15 9.42 -6.50 1.91
CA LEU A 15 8.39 -6.23 2.91
C LEU A 15 7.30 -7.29 2.91
N SER A 16 6.82 -7.69 1.73
CA SER A 16 5.80 -8.74 1.57
C SER A 16 6.28 -10.09 2.10
N GLY A 17 7.53 -10.47 1.79
CA GLY A 17 8.13 -11.71 2.27
C GLY A 17 8.25 -11.75 3.80
N ILE A 18 8.82 -10.71 4.41
CA ILE A 18 8.98 -10.60 5.87
C ILE A 18 7.61 -10.58 6.54
N SER A 19 6.66 -9.80 6.03
CA SER A 19 5.31 -9.69 6.60
C SER A 19 4.57 -11.03 6.57
N ASN A 20 4.74 -11.82 5.51
CA ASN A 20 4.12 -13.14 5.43
C ASN A 20 4.74 -14.12 6.45
N ILE A 21 6.06 -14.11 6.64
CA ILE A 21 6.72 -14.93 7.68
C ILE A 21 6.20 -14.56 9.07
N ILE A 22 6.05 -13.25 9.36
CA ILE A 22 5.46 -12.77 10.61
C ILE A 22 4.02 -13.27 10.76
N ALA A 23 3.22 -13.23 9.69
CA ALA A 23 1.86 -13.76 9.71
C ALA A 23 1.82 -15.24 10.10
N GLN A 24 2.68 -16.06 9.48
CA GLN A 24 2.78 -17.49 9.80
C GLN A 24 3.24 -17.73 11.25
N PHE A 25 4.15 -16.92 11.76
CA PHE A 25 4.59 -16.98 13.15
C PHE A 25 3.43 -16.67 14.12
N ILE A 26 2.66 -15.61 13.84
CA ILE A 26 1.48 -15.25 14.64
C ILE A 26 0.43 -16.37 14.58
N SER A 27 0.16 -16.95 13.42
CA SER A 27 -0.75 -18.10 13.27
C SER A 27 -0.30 -19.29 14.11
N ALA A 28 0.98 -19.67 14.04
CA ALA A 28 1.52 -20.79 14.80
C ALA A 28 1.40 -20.55 16.32
N TYR A 29 1.68 -19.32 16.76
CA TYR A 29 1.52 -18.91 18.16
C TYR A 29 0.06 -18.96 18.63
N GLN A 30 -0.88 -18.47 17.81
CA GLN A 30 -2.32 -18.50 18.14
C GLN A 30 -2.90 -19.93 18.16
N SER A 31 -2.40 -20.82 17.31
CA SER A 31 -2.89 -22.20 17.18
C SER A 31 -2.15 -23.21 18.06
N ASN A 32 -1.16 -22.79 18.86
CA ASN A 32 -0.27 -23.68 19.65
C ASN A 32 0.37 -24.80 18.81
N THR A 33 0.70 -24.51 17.55
CA THR A 33 1.35 -25.46 16.64
C THR A 33 2.84 -25.16 16.49
N GLN A 34 3.62 -26.14 16.03
CA GLN A 34 5.03 -25.92 15.75
C GLN A 34 5.18 -24.89 14.62
N PHE A 35 6.02 -23.87 14.85
CA PHE A 35 6.32 -22.89 13.82
C PHE A 35 7.15 -23.54 12.70
N THR A 36 6.53 -23.64 11.52
CA THR A 36 7.17 -24.10 10.28
C THR A 36 6.89 -23.09 9.18
N ILE A 37 7.93 -22.71 8.44
CA ILE A 37 7.79 -21.76 7.34
C ILE A 37 7.24 -22.49 6.11
N ASN A 38 6.03 -22.13 5.70
CA ASN A 38 5.49 -22.49 4.40
C ASN A 38 5.97 -21.46 3.37
N TRP A 39 6.83 -21.89 2.45
CA TRP A 39 7.41 -21.01 1.44
C TRP A 39 6.44 -20.65 0.32
N THR A 40 5.39 -21.44 0.08
CA THR A 40 4.38 -21.18 -0.96
C THR A 40 3.71 -19.80 -0.79
N PRO A 41 3.07 -19.47 0.35
CA PRO A 41 2.50 -18.14 0.56
C PRO A 41 3.58 -17.05 0.58
N VAL A 42 4.79 -17.31 1.08
CA VAL A 42 5.89 -16.32 1.02
C VAL A 42 6.18 -15.94 -0.44
N LEU A 43 6.33 -16.93 -1.32
CA LEU A 43 6.55 -16.71 -2.75
C LEU A 43 5.38 -16.00 -3.42
N HIS A 44 4.13 -16.36 -3.10
CA HIS A 44 2.95 -15.67 -3.62
C HIS A 44 2.91 -14.19 -3.24
N PHE A 45 3.23 -13.85 -1.99
CA PHE A 45 3.29 -12.47 -1.52
C PHE A 45 4.44 -11.68 -2.17
N VAL A 46 5.61 -12.31 -2.34
CA VAL A 46 6.76 -11.71 -3.04
C VAL A 46 6.44 -11.48 -4.53
N LEU A 47 5.88 -12.48 -5.21
CA LEU A 47 5.47 -12.38 -6.62
C LEU A 47 4.40 -11.32 -6.82
N TYR A 48 3.42 -11.26 -5.93
CA TYR A 48 2.42 -10.19 -5.96
C TYR A 48 3.04 -8.81 -5.77
N GLY A 49 4.00 -8.66 -4.85
CA GLY A 49 4.76 -7.42 -4.67
C GLY A 49 5.51 -7.01 -5.93
N ALA A 50 6.20 -7.96 -6.58
CA ALA A 50 6.92 -7.73 -7.83
C ALA A 50 5.99 -7.32 -8.98
N LEU A 51 4.81 -7.94 -9.07
CA LEU A 51 3.83 -7.71 -10.14
C LEU A 51 3.06 -6.40 -9.94
N SER A 52 2.68 -6.08 -8.71
CA SER A 52 1.80 -4.95 -8.40
C SER A 52 2.55 -3.63 -8.17
N ALA A 53 3.81 -3.67 -7.73
CA ALA A 53 4.56 -2.46 -7.40
C ALA A 53 4.82 -1.54 -8.61
N PRO A 54 5.24 -2.03 -9.79
CA PRO A 54 5.48 -1.15 -10.93
C PRO A 54 4.21 -0.46 -11.45
N PRO A 55 3.09 -1.17 -11.72
CA PRO A 55 1.83 -0.51 -12.11
C PRO A 55 1.34 0.51 -11.09
N ASN A 56 1.39 0.17 -9.79
CA ASN A 56 1.00 1.10 -8.72
C ASN A 56 1.87 2.35 -8.71
N PHE A 57 3.19 2.22 -8.92
CA PHE A 57 4.10 3.38 -9.00
C PHE A 57 3.73 4.30 -10.16
N TYR A 58 3.47 3.74 -11.35
CA TYR A 58 3.10 4.55 -12.52
C TYR A 58 1.74 5.22 -12.35
N LEU A 59 0.74 4.51 -11.80
CA LEU A 59 -0.58 5.08 -11.51
C LEU A 59 -0.51 6.22 -10.48
N GLN A 60 0.27 6.05 -9.42
CA GLN A 60 0.50 7.12 -8.44
C GLN A 60 1.25 8.30 -9.05
N SER A 61 2.24 8.04 -9.91
CA SER A 61 2.98 9.10 -10.62
C SER A 61 2.07 9.88 -11.58
N LEU A 62 1.17 9.19 -12.27
CA LEU A 62 0.16 9.80 -13.13
C LEU A 62 -0.82 10.65 -12.31
N LEU A 63 -1.31 10.13 -11.19
CA LEU A 63 -2.20 10.87 -10.29
C LEU A 63 -1.52 12.11 -9.71
N GLU A 64 -0.23 12.03 -9.37
CA GLU A 64 0.56 13.18 -8.94
C GLU A 64 0.72 14.22 -10.06
N SER A 65 0.92 13.77 -11.30
CA SER A 65 1.00 14.66 -12.48
C SER A 65 -0.33 15.33 -12.80
N LEU A 66 -1.45 14.63 -12.65
CA LEU A 66 -2.79 15.16 -12.95
C LEU A 66 -3.28 16.12 -11.86
N LEU A 67 -2.89 15.89 -10.60
CA LEU A 67 -3.40 16.64 -9.44
C LEU A 67 -2.28 17.13 -8.50
N PRO A 68 -1.26 17.87 -8.95
CA PRO A 68 -0.04 18.15 -8.17
C PRO A 68 -0.33 18.59 -6.72
N SER A 69 0.23 17.86 -5.75
CA SER A 69 0.03 18.09 -4.31
C SER A 69 0.77 19.33 -3.81
N LYS A 70 1.80 19.76 -4.55
CA LYS A 70 2.54 21.00 -4.34
C LYS A 70 2.39 21.89 -5.57
N LYS A 71 1.90 23.11 -5.38
CA LYS A 71 2.10 24.17 -6.39
C LYS A 71 3.60 24.48 -6.43
N GLN A 72 4.24 24.29 -7.58
CA GLN A 72 5.58 24.83 -7.81
C GLN A 72 5.46 26.36 -7.79
N THR A 73 6.25 27.01 -6.94
CA THR A 73 6.56 28.43 -7.11
C THR A 73 7.25 28.58 -8.48
N PRO A 74 6.88 29.58 -9.31
CA PRO A 74 7.59 29.86 -10.55
C PRO A 74 9.10 30.05 -10.26
N PRO A 75 10.00 29.81 -11.22
CA PRO A 75 11.41 30.14 -11.02
C PRO A 75 11.49 31.63 -10.73
N GLN A 76 11.84 31.99 -9.48
CA GLN A 76 12.12 33.37 -9.11
C GLN A 76 13.37 33.79 -9.88
N ASN A 77 13.16 34.65 -10.88
CA ASN A 77 14.25 35.51 -11.36
C ASN A 77 14.84 36.23 -10.16
N VAL A 78 16.15 36.17 -10.05
CA VAL A 78 16.97 36.75 -8.99
C VAL A 78 16.66 38.25 -8.88
N SER A 79 16.05 38.69 -7.78
CA SER A 79 16.36 39.98 -7.18
C SER A 79 15.85 40.09 -5.74
N GLU A 80 16.81 40.20 -4.84
CA GLU A 80 16.81 40.95 -3.56
C GLU A 80 15.75 40.68 -2.47
N LYS A 81 16.26 40.05 -1.39
CA LYS A 81 16.09 40.39 0.04
C LYS A 81 14.68 40.22 0.68
N ASN A 82 14.45 39.04 1.28
CA ASN A 82 13.72 38.83 2.55
C ASN A 82 13.88 37.37 3.06
N PRO A 83 14.26 37.12 4.33
CA PRO A 83 14.37 35.77 4.90
C PRO A 83 13.01 35.32 5.46
N ALA A 84 12.04 35.09 4.59
CA ALA A 84 10.82 34.38 4.94
C ALA A 84 10.63 33.27 3.92
N GLN A 85 11.22 32.11 4.22
CA GLN A 85 11.00 30.85 3.50
C GLN A 85 9.50 30.67 3.28
N SER A 86 9.03 30.95 2.06
CA SER A 86 7.66 30.70 1.65
C SER A 86 7.43 29.19 1.72
N LYS A 87 6.79 28.73 2.81
CA LYS A 87 6.40 27.33 2.98
C LYS A 87 5.57 26.93 1.75
N PRO A 88 5.88 25.80 1.09
CA PRO A 88 5.06 25.31 0.00
C PRO A 88 3.63 25.11 0.52
N THR A 89 2.69 25.89 0.01
CA THR A 89 1.28 25.78 0.41
C THR A 89 0.69 24.55 -0.28
N LEU A 90 0.32 23.55 0.53
CA LEU A 90 -0.37 22.36 0.06
C LEU A 90 -1.72 22.79 -0.53
N SER A 91 -2.03 22.35 -1.75
CA SER A 91 -3.34 22.58 -2.34
C SER A 91 -4.35 21.60 -1.71
N ILE A 92 -5.00 22.03 -0.64
CA ILE A 92 -5.95 21.22 0.14
C ILE A 92 -7.00 20.56 -0.77
N THR A 93 -7.52 21.27 -1.78
CA THR A 93 -8.49 20.75 -2.73
C THR A 93 -7.97 19.56 -3.54
N ASN A 94 -6.74 19.65 -4.08
CA ASN A 94 -6.14 18.55 -4.84
C ASN A 94 -5.78 17.39 -3.91
N THR A 95 -5.35 17.67 -2.68
CA THR A 95 -5.06 16.63 -1.68
C THR A 95 -6.31 15.87 -1.28
N ILE A 96 -7.44 16.57 -1.04
CA ILE A 96 -8.72 15.93 -0.74
C ILE A 96 -9.19 15.09 -1.93
N LEU A 97 -9.14 15.63 -3.15
CA LEU A 97 -9.55 14.91 -4.35
C LEU A 97 -8.68 13.66 -4.60
N LYS A 98 -7.37 13.75 -4.39
CA LYS A 98 -6.46 12.59 -4.43
C LYS A 98 -6.83 11.52 -3.41
N VAL A 99 -7.06 11.92 -2.16
CA VAL A 99 -7.48 10.99 -1.11
C VAL A 99 -8.79 10.30 -1.49
N PHE A 100 -9.75 11.02 -2.06
CA PHE A 100 -10.98 10.42 -2.55
C PHE A 100 -10.73 9.41 -3.68
N ILE A 101 -9.91 9.76 -4.68
CA ILE A 101 -9.57 8.86 -5.79
C ILE A 101 -8.82 7.62 -5.29
N ASP A 102 -7.87 7.80 -4.38
CA ASP A 102 -7.10 6.70 -3.77
C ASP A 102 -8.02 5.76 -2.97
N GLN A 103 -8.91 6.30 -2.15
CA GLN A 103 -9.80 5.53 -1.29
C GLN A 103 -10.99 4.88 -2.01
N THR A 104 -11.28 5.31 -3.24
CA THR A 104 -12.37 4.77 -4.06
C THR A 104 -11.81 3.99 -5.23
N LEU A 105 -11.56 4.62 -6.37
CA LEU A 105 -11.21 3.96 -7.63
C LEU A 105 -9.96 3.10 -7.52
N LEU A 106 -8.89 3.61 -6.92
CA LEU A 106 -7.64 2.84 -6.82
C LEU A 106 -7.75 1.72 -5.78
N ALA A 107 -8.38 1.99 -4.63
CA ALA A 107 -8.61 0.95 -3.62
C ALA A 107 -9.48 -0.20 -4.17
N ILE A 108 -10.57 0.13 -4.88
CA ILE A 108 -11.49 -0.83 -5.51
C ILE A 108 -10.72 -1.75 -6.45
N LEU A 109 -9.94 -1.17 -7.37
CA LEU A 109 -9.17 -1.93 -8.35
C LEU A 109 -8.06 -2.76 -7.69
N ASN A 110 -7.35 -2.19 -6.71
CA ASN A 110 -6.24 -2.85 -6.04
C ASN A 110 -6.72 -4.08 -5.24
N VAL A 111 -7.82 -3.97 -4.49
CA VAL A 111 -8.41 -5.08 -3.75
C VAL A 111 -8.89 -6.19 -4.68
N MET A 112 -9.58 -5.83 -5.77
CA MET A 112 -10.05 -6.81 -6.74
C MET A 112 -8.90 -7.55 -7.43
N LEU A 113 -7.87 -6.82 -7.87
CA LEU A 113 -6.65 -7.41 -8.44
C LEU A 113 -5.91 -8.29 -7.43
N PHE A 114 -5.81 -7.88 -6.17
CA PHE A 114 -5.21 -8.68 -5.11
C PHE A 114 -5.93 -10.03 -4.97
N LEU A 115 -7.25 -10.02 -4.79
CA LEU A 115 -8.03 -11.23 -4.56
C LEU A 115 -7.99 -12.18 -5.74
N ILE A 116 -8.16 -11.66 -6.96
CA ILE A 116 -8.10 -12.46 -8.20
C ILE A 116 -6.70 -13.08 -8.35
N THR A 117 -5.64 -12.27 -8.22
CA THR A 117 -4.26 -12.75 -8.40
C THR A 117 -3.91 -13.83 -7.39
N PHE A 118 -4.28 -13.65 -6.12
CA PHE A 118 -4.04 -14.66 -5.08
C PHE A 118 -4.87 -15.93 -5.26
N SER A 119 -6.06 -15.84 -5.84
CA SER A 119 -6.84 -17.02 -6.21
C SER A 119 -6.19 -17.77 -7.38
N LEU A 120 -5.70 -17.05 -8.40
CA LEU A 120 -4.96 -17.63 -9.52
C LEU A 120 -3.63 -18.28 -9.07
N PHE A 121 -2.89 -17.67 -8.14
CA PHE A 121 -1.68 -18.25 -7.56
C PHE A 121 -1.95 -19.57 -6.81
N ARG A 122 -3.16 -19.76 -6.30
CA ARG A 122 -3.61 -21.02 -5.69
C ARG A 122 -4.11 -22.05 -6.71
N GLY A 123 -4.03 -21.74 -8.01
CA GLY A 123 -4.42 -22.64 -9.09
C GLY A 123 -5.90 -22.57 -9.47
N ALA A 124 -6.66 -21.58 -8.98
CA ALA A 124 -8.03 -21.37 -9.41
C ALA A 124 -8.09 -20.94 -10.90
N THR A 125 -9.18 -21.27 -11.58
CA THR A 125 -9.46 -20.72 -12.91
C THR A 125 -9.92 -19.26 -12.81
N LEU A 126 -9.80 -18.48 -13.89
CA LEU A 126 -10.22 -17.07 -13.87
C LEU A 126 -11.69 -16.86 -13.44
N PRO A 127 -12.68 -17.65 -13.90
CA PRO A 127 -14.05 -17.52 -13.42
C PRO A 127 -14.18 -17.78 -11.91
N GLN A 128 -13.49 -18.80 -11.38
CA GLN A 128 -13.47 -19.10 -9.94
C GLN A 128 -12.78 -18.01 -9.14
N ALA A 129 -11.71 -17.42 -9.68
CA ALA A 129 -10.98 -16.33 -9.05
C ALA A 129 -11.85 -15.08 -8.93
N ILE A 130 -12.61 -14.73 -9.97
CA ILE A 130 -13.56 -13.61 -9.95
C ILE A 130 -14.66 -13.88 -8.92
N GLN A 131 -15.28 -15.06 -8.94
CA GLN A 131 -16.36 -15.40 -8.01
C GLN A 131 -15.89 -15.36 -6.54
N SER A 132 -14.70 -15.90 -6.27
CA SER A 132 -14.09 -15.85 -4.94
C SER A 132 -13.80 -14.40 -4.54
N ALA A 133 -13.23 -13.62 -5.45
CA ALA A 133 -12.96 -12.20 -5.22
C ALA A 133 -14.24 -11.43 -4.87
N GLU A 134 -15.34 -11.59 -5.61
CA GLU A 134 -16.61 -10.92 -5.33
C GLU A 134 -17.13 -11.20 -3.90
N SER A 135 -17.02 -12.45 -3.44
CA SER A 135 -17.45 -12.83 -2.09
C SER A 135 -16.60 -12.22 -0.98
N GLU A 136 -15.29 -12.07 -1.20
CA GLU A 136 -14.35 -11.56 -0.21
C GLU A 136 -14.16 -10.04 -0.28
N TYR A 137 -14.52 -9.46 -1.42
CA TYR A 137 -14.27 -8.07 -1.79
C TYR A 137 -14.75 -7.10 -0.72
N TRP A 138 -16.00 -7.21 -0.30
CA TRP A 138 -16.56 -6.29 0.69
C TRP A 138 -15.98 -6.47 2.08
N GLY A 139 -15.55 -7.68 2.44
CA GLY A 139 -14.83 -7.94 3.67
C GLY A 139 -13.49 -7.20 3.67
N MET A 140 -12.74 -7.33 2.57
CA MET A 140 -11.44 -6.70 2.40
C MET A 140 -11.52 -5.18 2.36
N MET A 141 -12.51 -4.63 1.64
CA MET A 141 -12.77 -3.18 1.58
C MET A 141 -13.08 -2.61 2.96
N LYS A 142 -13.97 -3.25 3.73
CA LYS A 142 -14.31 -2.82 5.09
C LYS A 142 -13.10 -2.84 6.03
N ALA A 143 -12.24 -3.86 5.93
CA ALA A 143 -11.00 -3.91 6.70
C ALA A 143 -10.06 -2.75 6.34
N GLY A 144 -9.92 -2.45 5.04
CA GLY A 144 -9.15 -1.31 4.55
C GLY A 144 -9.69 0.02 5.06
N TRP A 145 -11.00 0.26 4.96
CA TRP A 145 -11.65 1.48 5.45
C TRP A 145 -11.59 1.64 6.98
N LYS A 146 -11.36 0.57 7.74
CA LYS A 146 -11.12 0.68 9.19
C LYS A 146 -9.67 1.04 9.50
N LEU A 147 -8.72 0.47 8.77
CA LEU A 147 -7.29 0.65 9.02
C LEU A 147 -6.77 1.98 8.47
N TRP A 148 -6.99 2.26 7.19
CA TRP A 148 -6.31 3.34 6.49
C TRP A 148 -6.69 4.75 6.97
N PRO A 149 -7.96 5.06 7.30
CA PRO A 149 -8.31 6.34 7.91
C PRO A 149 -7.66 6.54 9.28
N PHE A 150 -7.57 5.49 10.10
CA PHE A 150 -6.91 5.56 11.40
C PHE A 150 -5.40 5.80 11.28
N VAL A 151 -4.74 5.10 10.35
CA VAL A 151 -3.33 5.31 10.04
C VAL A 151 -3.10 6.73 9.53
N SER A 152 -3.95 7.20 8.61
CA SER A 152 -3.87 8.55 8.05
C SER A 152 -4.04 9.62 9.12
N LEU A 153 -5.03 9.47 10.00
CA LEU A 153 -5.27 10.39 11.11
C LEU A 153 -4.08 10.44 12.07
N SER A 154 -3.55 9.27 12.46
CA SER A 154 -2.37 9.17 13.32
C SER A 154 -1.14 9.84 12.70
N ASN A 155 -1.01 9.73 11.38
CA ASN A 155 0.09 10.32 10.62
C ASN A 155 0.09 11.86 10.67
N PHE A 156 -1.08 12.49 10.70
CA PHE A 156 -1.24 13.95 10.74
C PHE A 156 -1.39 14.51 12.16
N ALA A 157 -1.98 13.76 13.09
CA ALA A 157 -2.25 14.21 14.45
C ALA A 157 -1.04 14.08 15.39
N VAL A 158 -0.26 13.00 15.27
CA VAL A 158 0.77 12.64 16.26
C VAL A 158 2.18 12.95 15.76
N ILE A 159 2.44 12.82 14.46
CA ILE A 159 3.80 12.83 13.92
C ILE A 159 4.09 14.11 13.13
N LYS A 160 4.95 14.96 13.68
CA LYS A 160 5.41 16.20 13.04
C LYS A 160 6.57 15.98 12.05
N SER A 161 7.36 14.91 12.21
CA SER A 161 8.53 14.63 11.37
C SER A 161 8.17 13.80 10.12
N VAL A 162 8.76 14.15 8.97
CA VAL A 162 8.49 13.46 7.69
C VAL A 162 8.95 12.00 7.72
N GLN A 163 10.08 11.71 8.36
CA GLN A 163 10.59 10.35 8.50
C GLN A 163 9.70 9.49 9.40
N GLY A 164 9.17 10.05 10.50
CA GLY A 164 8.24 9.33 11.37
C GLY A 164 6.94 8.96 10.64
N ARG A 165 6.49 9.81 9.72
CA ARG A 165 5.30 9.53 8.89
C ARG A 165 5.52 8.38 7.93
N ALA A 166 6.70 8.32 7.31
CA ALA A 166 7.10 7.21 6.46
C ALA A 166 7.16 5.90 7.27
N LEU A 167 7.75 5.93 8.47
CA LEU A 167 7.83 4.76 9.35
C LEU A 167 6.46 4.23 9.77
N LEU A 168 5.53 5.11 10.16
CA LEU A 168 4.16 4.71 10.52
C LEU A 168 3.46 4.06 9.32
N GLY A 169 3.62 4.63 8.13
CA GLY A 169 3.10 4.04 6.89
C GLY A 169 3.70 2.66 6.60
N SER A 170 5.01 2.49 6.77
CA SER A 170 5.68 1.20 6.61
C SER A 170 5.20 0.16 7.63
N LEU A 171 5.05 0.53 8.91
CA LEU A 171 4.54 -0.35 9.96
C LEU A 171 3.08 -0.75 9.71
N ALA A 172 2.24 0.20 9.31
CA ALA A 172 0.86 -0.10 8.90
C ALA A 172 0.82 -1.04 7.69
N GLY A 173 1.74 -0.85 6.73
CA GLY A 173 1.89 -1.75 5.58
C GLY A 173 2.30 -3.16 5.97
N ILE A 174 3.20 -3.33 6.95
CA ILE A 174 3.53 -4.64 7.52
C ILE A 174 2.29 -5.26 8.15
N GLY A 175 1.59 -4.52 9.02
CA GLY A 175 0.38 -5.00 9.67
C GLY A 175 -0.71 -5.41 8.68
N TRP A 176 -0.89 -4.65 7.60
CA TRP A 176 -1.80 -4.99 6.51
C TRP A 176 -1.38 -6.27 5.79
N ASN A 177 -0.10 -6.41 5.41
CA ASN A 177 0.39 -7.63 4.77
C ASN A 177 0.31 -8.86 5.68
N VAL A 178 0.51 -8.67 6.99
CA VAL A 178 0.29 -9.72 8.00
C VAL A 178 -1.18 -10.14 7.99
N TYR A 179 -2.11 -9.19 8.08
CA TYR A 179 -3.54 -9.45 8.00
C TYR A 179 -3.93 -10.19 6.72
N LEU A 180 -3.44 -9.73 5.57
CA LEU A 180 -3.64 -10.41 4.28
C LEU A 180 -3.09 -11.85 4.32
N GLY A 181 -1.91 -12.04 4.91
CA GLY A 181 -1.31 -13.37 5.10
C GLY A 181 -2.17 -14.29 5.95
N LEU A 182 -2.78 -13.78 7.02
CA LEU A 182 -3.69 -14.54 7.88
C LEU A 182 -5.00 -14.90 7.16
N VAL A 183 -5.59 -13.94 6.44
CA VAL A 183 -6.85 -14.15 5.70
C VAL A 183 -6.67 -15.12 4.54
N GLN A 184 -5.53 -15.06 3.85
CA GLN A 184 -5.25 -15.92 2.71
C GLN A 184 -4.62 -17.26 3.11
N GLY A 185 -3.84 -17.31 4.18
CA GLY A 185 -3.19 -18.52 4.69
C GLY A 185 -4.12 -19.45 5.47
N GLY A 186 -5.30 -18.97 5.90
CA GLY A 186 -6.36 -19.80 6.48
C GLY A 186 -7.18 -20.60 5.46
N LYS A 187 -6.79 -20.63 4.18
CA LYS A 187 -7.47 -21.29 3.06
C LYS A 187 -6.50 -22.16 2.29
#